data_AF-A0A8S2VY47-F1
#
_entry.id   AF-A0A8S2VY47-F1
#
_cell.length_a   1.000
_cell.length_b   1.000
_cell.length_c   1.000
_cell.angle_alpha   90.00
_cell.angle_beta   90.00
_cell.angle_gamma   90.00
#
_symmetry.space_group_name_H-M   'P 1'
#
loop_
_entity.id
_entity.type
_entity.pdbx_description
1 polymer ?
#
loop_
_entity_poly.entity_id
_entity_poly.type
_entity_poly.pdbx_seq_one_letter_code
_entity_poly.pdbx_strand_id
1 'polypeptide(L)'
;MSKENIRFYIKMRTALNIQPRVIYEELYAVHGDQVPCLRTVERWCKRFREGRDDLEDEARPGRPVTETTTENIEQVRLVIDDDPRVSIEEIQEQTGLSYGTTQRILVDHLQLTKITARSLPKQLTDFQRSERVRICKENLARFTDGTWRLCNVVTGDESWFYHRQTGRMSSNAAWVAGGDPPPTIIRHDRFAPKTLFSIFFKSTGPLLIHGVPRGQTIDHRYYTDNCLQPLIDEIRHRNDPQTAQTISFYTKTMESRMFMNVPLSTFNWK
;
A
#
# COMPACT_ATOMS: atom_id res chain seq x y z
N MET A 1 -36.97 26.68 -16.91
CA MET A 1 -37.51 26.23 -15.60
C MET A 1 -36.99 24.82 -15.31
N SER A 2 -36.69 24.43 -14.07
CA SER A 2 -36.28 23.04 -13.75
C SER A 2 -37.44 22.06 -13.99
N LYS A 3 -37.12 20.79 -14.29
CA LYS A 3 -38.15 19.74 -14.52
C LYS A 3 -39.06 19.55 -13.30
N GLU A 4 -38.51 19.69 -12.10
CA GLU A 4 -39.23 19.64 -10.83
C GLU A 4 -40.28 20.74 -10.70
N ASN A 5 -39.95 21.99 -11.05
CA ASN A 5 -40.88 23.11 -10.94
C ASN A 5 -42.09 22.96 -11.88
N ILE A 6 -41.88 22.44 -13.09
CA ILE A 6 -42.97 22.13 -14.03
C ILE A 6 -43.86 21.03 -13.44
N ARG A 7 -43.26 19.97 -12.87
CA ARG A 7 -44.02 18.87 -12.24
C ARG A 7 -44.78 19.34 -11.00
N PHE A 8 -44.21 20.24 -10.19
CA PHE A 8 -44.86 20.85 -9.04
C PHE A 8 -46.08 21.67 -9.46
N TYR A 9 -45.94 22.47 -10.51
CA TYR A 9 -47.06 23.22 -11.07
C TYR A 9 -48.20 22.31 -11.54
N ILE A 10 -47.86 21.25 -12.27
CA ILE A 10 -48.84 20.24 -12.73
C ILE A 10 -49.52 19.58 -11.53
N LYS A 11 -48.78 19.24 -10.46
CA LYS A 11 -49.31 18.64 -9.24
C LYS A 11 -50.36 19.55 -8.58
N MET A 12 -50.02 20.81 -8.34
CA MET A 12 -50.92 21.79 -7.71
C MET A 12 -52.20 22.00 -8.54
N ARG A 13 -52.06 22.16 -9.86
CA ARG A 13 -53.21 22.37 -10.76
C ARG A 13 -54.08 21.11 -10.91
N THR A 14 -53.48 19.93 -10.84
CA THR A 14 -54.21 18.65 -10.83
C THR A 14 -55.01 18.48 -9.55
N ALA A 15 -54.47 18.89 -8.38
CA ALA A 15 -55.19 18.87 -7.11
C ALA A 15 -56.41 19.82 -7.09
N LEU A 16 -56.36 20.90 -7.88
CA LEU A 16 -57.47 21.82 -8.10
C LEU A 16 -58.48 21.31 -9.15
N ASN A 17 -58.36 20.07 -9.62
CA ASN A 17 -59.23 19.45 -10.66
C ASN A 17 -59.25 20.20 -12.00
N ILE A 18 -58.16 20.90 -12.35
CA ILE A 18 -58.04 21.59 -13.64
C ILE A 18 -57.71 20.57 -14.74
N GLN A 19 -58.32 20.74 -15.90
CA GLN A 19 -58.13 19.84 -17.04
C GLN A 19 -56.69 19.93 -17.59
N PRO A 20 -56.03 18.80 -17.93
CA PRO A 20 -54.63 18.79 -18.40
C PRO A 20 -54.34 19.71 -19.58
N ARG A 21 -55.32 19.91 -20.47
CA ARG A 21 -55.21 20.82 -21.62
C ARG A 21 -55.03 22.27 -21.19
N VAL A 22 -55.77 22.71 -20.19
CA VAL A 22 -55.67 24.08 -19.64
C VAL A 22 -54.32 24.26 -18.95
N ILE A 23 -53.86 23.23 -18.22
CA ILE A 23 -52.54 23.24 -17.56
C ILE A 23 -51.41 23.38 -18.60
N TYR A 24 -51.52 22.68 -19.74
CA TYR A 24 -50.56 22.79 -20.84
C TYR A 24 -50.59 24.18 -21.48
N GLU A 25 -51.78 24.74 -21.76
CA GLU A 25 -51.93 26.08 -22.33
C GLU A 25 -51.36 27.17 -21.41
N GLU A 26 -51.59 27.08 -20.10
CA GLU A 26 -50.99 27.99 -19.10
C GLU A 26 -49.46 27.88 -19.06
N LEU A 27 -48.93 26.65 -19.05
CA LEU A 27 -47.48 26.44 -19.08
C LEU A 27 -46.86 26.96 -20.37
N TYR A 28 -47.50 26.72 -21.52
CA TYR A 28 -47.05 27.15 -22.83
C TYR A 28 -47.10 28.67 -22.99
N ALA A 29 -48.12 29.34 -22.44
CA ALA A 29 -48.21 30.79 -22.44
C ALA A 29 -47.04 31.47 -21.70
N VAL A 30 -46.51 30.83 -20.65
CA VAL A 30 -45.41 31.39 -19.84
C VAL A 30 -44.04 30.96 -20.35
N HIS A 31 -43.90 29.75 -20.92
CA HIS A 31 -42.59 29.13 -21.20
C HIS A 31 -42.37 28.64 -22.64
N GLY A 32 -43.38 28.76 -23.52
CA GLY A 32 -43.30 28.40 -24.93
C GLY A 32 -42.78 26.98 -25.16
N ASP A 33 -41.79 26.84 -26.04
CA ASP A 33 -41.25 25.56 -26.49
C ASP A 33 -40.45 24.77 -25.43
N GLN A 34 -40.18 25.38 -24.27
CA GLN A 34 -39.49 24.69 -23.17
C GLN A 34 -40.41 23.77 -22.35
N VAL A 35 -41.71 23.74 -22.68
CA VAL A 35 -42.74 22.98 -21.94
C VAL A 35 -42.82 21.54 -22.46
N PRO A 36 -43.00 20.55 -21.58
CA PRO A 36 -43.28 19.18 -22.00
C PRO A 36 -44.56 19.11 -22.85
N CYS A 37 -44.57 18.25 -23.85
CA CYS A 37 -45.75 18.07 -24.71
C CYS A 37 -47.01 17.70 -23.90
N LEU A 38 -48.20 18.02 -24.43
CA LEU A 38 -49.49 17.75 -23.79
C LEU A 38 -49.61 16.32 -23.24
N ARG A 39 -49.15 15.31 -23.99
CA ARG A 39 -49.16 13.90 -23.57
C ARG A 39 -48.35 13.63 -22.29
N THR A 40 -47.26 14.37 -22.11
CA THR A 40 -46.42 14.29 -20.91
C THR A 40 -47.14 14.93 -19.73
N VAL A 41 -47.79 16.09 -19.93
CA VAL A 41 -48.63 16.75 -18.91
C VAL A 41 -49.77 15.84 -18.47
N GLU A 42 -50.51 15.23 -19.42
CA GLU A 42 -51.59 14.27 -19.13
C GLU A 42 -51.10 13.06 -18.34
N ARG A 43 -49.92 12.51 -18.69
CA ARG A 43 -49.29 11.39 -17.96
C ARG A 43 -48.97 11.77 -16.52
N TRP A 44 -48.48 12.98 -16.28
CA TRP A 44 -48.20 13.48 -14.94
C TRP A 44 -49.50 13.75 -14.15
N CYS A 45 -50.50 14.39 -14.75
CA CYS A 45 -51.82 14.55 -14.12
C CYS A 45 -52.45 13.21 -13.72
N LYS A 46 -52.32 12.18 -14.57
CA LYS A 46 -52.79 10.83 -14.26
C LYS A 46 -52.05 10.25 -13.05
N ARG A 47 -50.72 10.31 -13.03
CA ARG A 47 -49.90 9.83 -11.92
C ARG A 47 -50.21 10.54 -10.59
N PHE A 48 -50.43 11.85 -10.61
CA PHE A 48 -50.82 12.61 -9.42
C PHE A 48 -52.22 12.24 -8.94
N ARG A 49 -53.18 12.01 -9.86
CA ARG A 49 -54.52 11.48 -9.51
C ARG A 49 -54.49 10.08 -8.91
N GLU A 50 -53.52 9.26 -9.34
CA GLU A 50 -53.27 7.91 -8.81
C GLU A 50 -52.50 7.91 -7.48
N GLY A 51 -52.22 9.08 -6.90
CA GLY A 51 -51.67 9.22 -5.55
C GLY A 51 -50.14 9.31 -5.46
N ARG A 52 -49.42 9.47 -6.58
CA ARG A 52 -47.96 9.70 -6.57
C ARG A 52 -47.66 11.11 -6.08
N ASP A 53 -46.83 11.28 -5.05
CA ASP A 53 -46.51 12.60 -4.49
C ASP A 53 -45.14 13.15 -4.92
N ASP A 54 -44.24 12.25 -5.38
CA ASP A 54 -42.86 12.57 -5.75
C ASP A 54 -42.76 13.33 -7.07
N LEU A 55 -41.87 14.33 -7.10
CA LEU A 55 -41.56 15.12 -8.30
C LEU A 55 -40.39 14.52 -9.11
N GLU A 56 -39.60 13.64 -8.49
CA GLU A 56 -38.43 13.02 -9.12
C GLU A 56 -38.81 11.91 -10.10
N ASP A 57 -37.87 11.61 -11.01
CA ASP A 57 -37.93 10.39 -11.82
C ASP A 57 -37.78 9.16 -10.90
N GLU A 58 -38.61 8.14 -11.12
CA GLU A 58 -38.36 6.83 -10.50
C GLU A 58 -37.00 6.29 -10.93
N ALA A 59 -36.38 5.51 -10.04
CA ALA A 59 -35.17 4.76 -10.36
C ALA A 59 -35.43 3.96 -11.65
N ARG A 60 -34.68 4.30 -12.70
CA ARG A 60 -34.80 3.58 -13.97
C ARG A 60 -34.28 2.17 -13.74
N PRO A 61 -35.02 1.11 -14.10
CA PRO A 61 -34.42 -0.21 -14.15
C PRO A 61 -33.26 -0.13 -15.15
N GLY A 62 -32.04 -0.32 -14.64
CA GLY A 62 -30.85 -0.36 -15.49
C GLY A 62 -30.93 -1.52 -16.48
N ARG A 63 -29.95 -1.61 -17.38
CA ARG A 63 -29.78 -2.81 -18.20
C ARG A 63 -29.66 -4.02 -17.26
N PRO A 64 -30.47 -5.09 -17.42
CA PRO A 64 -30.29 -6.29 -16.61
C PRO A 64 -28.87 -6.79 -16.82
N VAL A 65 -28.14 -6.94 -15.72
CA VAL A 65 -26.79 -7.49 -15.71
C VAL A 65 -26.94 -9.00 -15.83
N THR A 66 -27.20 -9.48 -17.04
CA THR A 66 -27.48 -10.90 -17.31
C THR A 66 -26.31 -11.84 -16.99
N GLU A 67 -25.09 -11.32 -16.81
CA GLU A 67 -23.90 -12.15 -16.55
C GLU A 67 -23.45 -12.18 -15.08
N THR A 68 -24.05 -11.39 -14.18
CA THR A 68 -23.68 -11.38 -12.75
C THR A 68 -24.79 -12.00 -11.92
N THR A 69 -25.12 -13.25 -12.25
CA THR A 69 -26.04 -14.07 -11.46
C THR A 69 -25.35 -14.56 -10.19
N THR A 70 -26.14 -14.97 -9.20
CA THR A 70 -25.62 -15.52 -7.93
C THR A 70 -24.74 -16.75 -8.17
N GLU A 71 -25.11 -17.58 -9.15
CA GLU A 71 -24.35 -18.76 -9.56
C GLU A 71 -22.97 -18.38 -10.09
N ASN A 72 -22.88 -17.37 -10.96
CA ASN A 72 -21.59 -16.93 -11.52
C ASN A 72 -20.70 -16.31 -10.44
N ILE A 73 -21.28 -15.58 -9.47
CA ILE A 73 -20.54 -15.06 -8.31
C ILE A 73 -19.96 -16.22 -7.49
N GLU A 74 -20.77 -17.25 -7.23
CA GLU A 74 -20.34 -18.42 -6.46
C GLU A 74 -19.29 -19.25 -7.21
N GLN A 75 -19.40 -19.40 -8.53
CA GLN A 75 -18.36 -20.03 -9.33
C GLN A 75 -17.02 -19.29 -9.25
N VAL A 76 -17.01 -17.96 -9.43
CA VAL A 76 -15.79 -17.16 -9.29
C VAL A 76 -15.21 -17.27 -7.88
N ARG A 77 -16.08 -17.30 -6.86
CA ARG A 77 -15.65 -17.48 -5.46
C ARG A 77 -14.95 -18.81 -5.24
N LEU A 78 -15.49 -19.91 -5.76
CA LEU A 78 -14.87 -21.23 -5.62
C LEU A 78 -13.48 -21.29 -6.26
N VAL A 79 -13.29 -20.65 -7.42
CA VAL A 79 -11.97 -20.57 -8.08
C VAL A 79 -10.96 -19.81 -7.22
N ILE A 80 -11.38 -18.71 -6.61
CA ILE A 80 -10.52 -17.90 -5.73
C ILE A 80 -10.20 -18.62 -4.41
N ASP A 81 -11.16 -19.35 -3.84
CA ASP A 81 -10.97 -20.09 -2.60
C ASP A 81 -10.00 -21.27 -2.78
N ASP A 82 -9.90 -21.84 -3.99
CA ASP A 82 -8.92 -22.87 -4.35
C ASP A 82 -7.49 -22.29 -4.53
N ASP A 83 -7.34 -21.26 -5.36
CA ASP A 83 -6.08 -20.50 -5.47
C ASP A 83 -6.31 -18.98 -5.54
N PRO A 84 -6.00 -18.23 -4.47
CA PRO A 84 -6.14 -16.78 -4.46
C PRO A 84 -5.21 -16.01 -5.42
N ARG A 85 -4.27 -16.70 -6.11
CA ARG A 85 -3.29 -16.07 -7.01
C ARG A 85 -3.72 -16.03 -8.47
N VAL A 86 -4.83 -16.68 -8.81
CA VAL A 86 -5.32 -16.76 -10.19
C VAL A 86 -5.42 -15.39 -10.87
N SER A 87 -5.13 -15.39 -12.16
CA SER A 87 -5.34 -14.26 -13.07
C SER A 87 -6.82 -14.13 -13.43
N ILE A 88 -7.21 -12.96 -13.93
CA ILE A 88 -8.61 -12.77 -14.37
C ILE A 88 -8.85 -13.64 -15.59
N GLU A 89 -7.85 -13.77 -16.46
CA GLU A 89 -7.86 -14.59 -17.66
C GLU A 89 -8.13 -16.07 -17.33
N GLU A 90 -7.44 -16.65 -16.34
CA GLU A 90 -7.68 -18.03 -15.91
C GLU A 90 -9.10 -18.22 -15.34
N ILE A 91 -9.61 -17.24 -14.61
CA ILE A 91 -11.00 -17.29 -14.12
C ILE A 91 -11.98 -17.27 -15.29
N GLN A 92 -11.72 -16.47 -16.33
CA GLN A 92 -12.56 -16.44 -17.53
C GLN A 92 -12.57 -17.78 -18.26
N GLU A 93 -11.41 -18.44 -18.39
CA GLU A 93 -11.31 -19.76 -19.02
C GLU A 93 -12.10 -20.82 -18.24
N GLN A 94 -12.10 -20.76 -16.91
CA GLN A 94 -12.82 -21.71 -16.06
C GLN A 94 -14.33 -21.44 -15.97
N THR A 95 -14.73 -20.17 -15.96
CA THR A 95 -16.14 -19.76 -15.74
C THR A 95 -16.88 -19.40 -17.03
N GLY A 96 -16.17 -19.21 -18.14
CA GLY A 96 -16.73 -18.74 -19.41
C GLY A 96 -17.16 -17.27 -19.39
N LEU A 97 -16.85 -16.51 -18.33
CA LEU A 97 -17.26 -15.13 -18.16
C LEU A 97 -16.38 -14.15 -18.93
N SER A 98 -16.93 -12.99 -19.26
CA SER A 98 -16.16 -11.89 -19.85
C SER A 98 -15.26 -11.22 -18.79
N TYR A 99 -14.12 -10.67 -19.21
CA TYR A 99 -13.15 -10.00 -18.33
C TYR A 99 -13.81 -8.94 -17.45
N GLY A 100 -14.67 -8.10 -18.05
CA GLY A 100 -15.37 -7.03 -17.33
C GLY A 100 -16.36 -7.56 -16.30
N THR A 101 -17.05 -8.67 -16.59
CA THR A 101 -17.94 -9.32 -15.64
C THR A 101 -17.14 -9.93 -14.49
N THR A 102 -16.06 -10.64 -14.77
CA THR A 102 -15.18 -11.23 -13.73
C THR A 102 -14.58 -10.13 -12.84
N GLN A 103 -14.07 -9.04 -13.43
CA GLN A 103 -13.54 -7.90 -12.67
C GLN A 103 -14.60 -7.29 -11.76
N ARG A 104 -15.83 -7.08 -12.26
CA ARG A 104 -16.95 -6.58 -11.46
C ARG A 104 -17.32 -7.53 -10.33
N ILE A 105 -17.35 -8.84 -10.58
CA ILE A 105 -17.62 -9.83 -9.54
C ILE A 105 -16.56 -9.76 -8.45
N LEU A 106 -15.28 -9.72 -8.81
CA LEU A 106 -14.18 -9.65 -7.85
C LEU A 106 -14.23 -8.38 -6.99
N VAL A 107 -14.45 -7.21 -7.59
CA VAL A 107 -14.38 -5.91 -6.89
C VAL A 107 -15.71 -5.56 -6.21
N ASP A 108 -16.83 -5.59 -6.94
CA ASP A 108 -18.10 -5.04 -6.42
C ASP A 108 -18.88 -6.07 -5.59
N HIS A 109 -18.82 -7.35 -5.96
CA HIS A 109 -19.60 -8.41 -5.29
C HIS A 109 -18.80 -9.15 -4.21
N LEU A 110 -17.55 -9.53 -4.49
CA LEU A 110 -16.68 -10.22 -3.55
C LEU A 110 -15.83 -9.28 -2.69
N GLN A 111 -15.76 -7.99 -3.05
CA GLN A 111 -15.00 -6.96 -2.30
C GLN A 111 -13.52 -7.31 -2.15
N LEU A 112 -12.95 -7.95 -3.18
CA LEU A 112 -11.56 -8.38 -3.21
C LEU A 112 -10.66 -7.32 -3.85
N THR A 113 -9.45 -7.21 -3.32
CA THR A 113 -8.39 -6.36 -3.89
C THR A 113 -7.14 -7.20 -4.12
N LYS A 114 -6.58 -7.16 -5.35
CA LYS A 114 -5.36 -7.90 -5.69
C LYS A 114 -4.14 -7.17 -5.12
N ILE A 115 -3.49 -7.77 -4.13
CA ILE A 115 -2.30 -7.22 -3.47
C ILE A 115 -1.08 -8.08 -3.81
N THR A 116 0.05 -7.44 -4.10
CA THR A 116 1.30 -8.15 -4.36
C THR A 116 1.85 -8.78 -3.07
N ALA A 117 2.27 -10.04 -3.15
CA ALA A 117 2.88 -10.73 -2.02
C ALA A 117 4.15 -10.02 -1.53
N ARG A 118 4.40 -10.05 -0.22
CA ARG A 118 5.65 -9.57 0.38
C ARG A 118 6.73 -10.64 0.28
N SER A 119 7.89 -10.29 -0.27
CA SER A 119 9.05 -11.17 -0.28
C SER A 119 9.66 -11.24 1.13
N LEU A 120 9.87 -12.45 1.64
CA LEU A 120 10.57 -12.67 2.91
C LEU A 120 12.02 -13.10 2.63
N PRO A 121 13.03 -12.53 3.31
CA PRO A 121 14.43 -12.88 3.07
C PRO A 121 14.78 -14.35 3.33
N LYS A 122 14.10 -14.99 4.28
CA LYS A 122 14.32 -16.39 4.66
C LYS A 122 13.09 -16.96 5.35
N GLN A 123 12.78 -18.21 5.06
CA GLN A 123 11.80 -18.98 5.84
C GLN A 123 12.40 -19.35 7.20
N LEU A 124 11.77 -18.89 8.28
CA LEU A 124 12.21 -19.16 9.65
C LEU A 124 11.70 -20.51 10.12
N THR A 125 12.53 -21.27 10.84
CA THR A 125 12.10 -22.45 11.58
C THR A 125 11.33 -22.06 12.84
N ASP A 126 10.52 -22.97 13.39
CA ASP A 126 9.73 -22.68 14.59
C ASP A 126 10.63 -22.31 15.78
N PHE A 127 11.75 -23.01 15.95
CA PHE A 127 12.77 -22.66 16.94
C PHE A 127 13.29 -21.22 16.76
N GLN A 128 13.62 -20.82 15.52
CA GLN A 128 14.09 -19.46 15.24
C GLN A 128 13.02 -18.41 15.55
N ARG A 129 11.73 -18.71 15.33
CA ARG A 129 10.62 -17.82 15.68
C ARG A 129 10.48 -17.68 17.18
N SER A 130 10.44 -18.79 17.92
CA SER A 130 10.35 -18.81 19.38
C SER A 130 11.50 -18.04 20.02
N GLU A 131 12.72 -18.25 19.53
CA GLU A 131 13.91 -17.56 20.04
C GLU A 131 13.87 -16.05 19.76
N ARG A 132 13.40 -15.64 18.57
CA ARG A 132 13.19 -14.22 18.27
C ARG A 132 12.15 -13.60 19.20
N VAL A 133 11.05 -14.29 19.47
CA VAL A 133 10.00 -13.80 20.39
C VAL A 133 10.55 -13.69 21.82
N ARG A 134 11.32 -14.68 22.28
CA ARG A 134 11.97 -14.65 23.60
C ARG A 134 12.87 -13.42 23.75
N ILE A 135 13.79 -13.22 22.80
CA ILE A 135 14.71 -12.06 22.81
C ILE A 135 13.93 -10.74 22.74
N CYS A 136 12.90 -10.64 21.90
CA CYS A 136 12.07 -9.44 21.82
C CYS A 136 11.35 -9.13 23.15
N LYS A 137 10.85 -10.16 23.85
CA LYS A 137 10.20 -9.98 25.17
C LYS A 137 11.20 -9.52 26.23
N GLU A 138 12.38 -10.11 26.28
CA GLU A 138 13.45 -9.70 27.18
C GLU A 138 13.89 -8.26 26.93
N ASN A 139 14.02 -7.88 25.65
CA ASN A 139 14.33 -6.53 25.21
C ASN A 139 13.27 -5.52 25.62
N LEU A 140 12.00 -5.88 25.45
CA LEU A 140 10.87 -5.04 25.84
C LEU A 140 10.80 -4.86 27.36
N ALA A 141 11.05 -5.91 28.14
CA ALA A 141 11.10 -5.82 29.60
C ALA A 141 12.19 -4.84 30.04
N ARG A 142 13.42 -4.99 29.53
CA ARG A 142 14.55 -4.08 29.83
C ARG A 142 14.26 -2.63 29.48
N PHE A 143 13.57 -2.41 28.36
CA PHE A 143 13.14 -1.09 27.94
C PHE A 143 12.09 -0.48 28.87
N THR A 144 11.16 -1.30 29.36
CA THR A 144 10.07 -0.89 30.27
C THR A 144 10.59 -0.60 31.68
N ASP A 145 11.54 -1.41 32.16
CA ASP A 145 12.19 -1.25 33.47
C ASP A 145 13.12 -0.03 33.53
N GLY A 146 13.31 0.68 32.41
CA GLY A 146 14.19 1.86 32.31
C GLY A 146 15.68 1.56 32.36
N THR A 147 16.07 0.29 32.52
CA THR A 147 17.46 -0.19 32.49
C THR A 147 18.14 0.06 31.15
N TRP A 148 17.35 0.09 30.07
CA TRP A 148 17.85 0.25 28.71
C TRP A 148 17.10 1.35 27.95
N ARG A 149 17.86 2.31 27.43
CA ARG A 149 17.35 3.36 26.52
C ARG A 149 17.96 3.20 25.13
N LEU A 150 17.17 3.49 24.10
CA LEU A 150 17.63 3.41 22.70
C LEU A 150 18.82 4.33 22.40
N CYS A 151 18.95 5.45 23.12
CA CYS A 151 20.08 6.36 22.99
C CYS A 151 21.44 5.76 23.40
N ASN A 152 21.42 4.68 24.20
CA ASN A 152 22.62 4.01 24.67
C ASN A 152 23.06 2.87 23.74
N VAL A 153 22.31 2.61 22.66
CA VAL A 153 22.58 1.52 21.71
C VAL A 153 23.44 2.03 20.57
N VAL A 154 24.57 1.37 20.36
CA VAL A 154 25.32 1.47 19.10
C VAL A 154 24.92 0.29 18.23
N THR A 155 24.48 0.58 17.02
CA THR A 155 24.21 -0.45 16.02
C THR A 155 25.05 -0.19 14.78
N GLY A 156 25.41 -1.25 14.09
CA GLY A 156 26.06 -1.16 12.80
C GLY A 156 25.81 -2.38 11.93
N ASP A 157 25.93 -2.18 10.63
CA ASP A 157 25.82 -3.23 9.62
C ASP A 157 26.75 -2.88 8.46
N GLU A 158 27.18 -3.92 7.74
CA GLU A 158 27.93 -3.75 6.50
C GLU A 158 26.96 -3.73 5.31
N SER A 159 27.20 -2.82 4.37
CA SER A 159 26.37 -2.71 3.17
C SER A 159 27.18 -2.39 1.93
N TRP A 160 26.88 -3.10 0.84
CA TRP A 160 27.45 -2.85 -0.47
C TRP A 160 26.72 -1.70 -1.15
N PHE A 161 27.44 -0.65 -1.52
CA PHE A 161 26.94 0.47 -2.30
C PHE A 161 27.55 0.45 -3.70
N TYR A 162 26.69 0.34 -4.72
CA TYR A 162 27.09 0.46 -6.12
C TYR A 162 27.42 1.91 -6.44
N HIS A 163 28.49 2.14 -7.22
CA HIS A 163 28.91 3.51 -7.59
C HIS A 163 27.88 4.20 -8.48
N ARG A 164 27.17 3.42 -9.30
CA ARG A 164 26.04 3.89 -10.09
C ARG A 164 24.75 3.47 -9.41
N GLN A 165 23.83 4.41 -9.21
CA GLN A 165 22.48 4.08 -8.75
C GLN A 165 21.61 3.74 -9.95
N THR A 166 20.99 2.55 -9.94
CA THR A 166 19.86 2.24 -10.83
C THR A 166 18.61 2.27 -9.98
N GLY A 167 17.67 3.15 -10.30
CA GLY A 167 16.39 3.21 -9.61
C GLY A 167 15.63 1.89 -9.71
N ARG A 168 14.60 1.72 -8.86
CA ARG A 168 13.64 0.61 -9.02
C ARG A 168 12.98 0.72 -10.39
N MET A 169 12.54 -0.42 -10.95
CA MET A 169 11.87 -0.45 -12.27
C MET A 169 10.70 0.54 -12.35
N SER A 170 9.91 0.69 -11.28
CA SER A 170 8.82 1.67 -11.22
C SER A 170 9.29 3.13 -11.22
N SER A 171 10.41 3.44 -10.56
CA SER A 171 11.02 4.77 -10.57
C SER A 171 11.62 5.15 -11.93
N ASN A 172 11.82 4.15 -12.78
CA ASN A 172 12.38 4.29 -14.10
C ASN A 172 11.31 4.32 -15.22
N ALA A 173 10.02 4.34 -14.85
CA ALA A 173 8.95 4.46 -15.81
C ALA A 173 9.09 5.79 -16.58
N ALA A 174 9.01 5.72 -17.91
CA ALA A 174 9.05 6.88 -18.77
C ALA A 174 7.82 6.90 -19.68
N TRP A 175 7.34 8.10 -19.97
CA TRP A 175 6.33 8.31 -21.01
C TRP A 175 7.00 8.13 -22.37
N VAL A 176 6.47 7.22 -23.19
CA VAL A 176 6.92 6.95 -24.57
C VAL A 176 5.77 7.19 -25.55
N ALA A 177 6.08 7.56 -26.79
CA ALA A 177 5.04 7.75 -27.80
C ALA A 177 4.46 6.39 -28.24
N GLY A 178 3.27 6.41 -28.85
CA GLY A 178 2.60 5.21 -29.33
C GLY A 178 3.42 4.51 -30.42
N GLY A 179 3.90 3.31 -30.15
CA GLY A 179 4.72 2.50 -31.07
C GLY A 179 6.22 2.51 -30.77
N ASP A 180 6.69 3.38 -29.88
CA ASP A 180 8.10 3.39 -29.47
C ASP A 180 8.41 2.22 -28.52
N PRO A 181 9.62 1.66 -28.59
CA PRO A 181 10.04 0.63 -27.65
C PRO A 181 10.18 1.20 -26.24
N PRO A 182 9.96 0.38 -25.20
CA PRO A 182 10.17 0.80 -23.82
C PRO A 182 11.64 1.20 -23.60
N PRO A 183 11.92 2.19 -22.73
CA PRO A 183 13.28 2.62 -22.45
C PRO A 183 14.09 1.46 -21.88
N THR A 184 15.28 1.24 -22.43
CA THR A 184 16.18 0.18 -21.98
C THR A 184 17.04 0.68 -20.84
N ILE A 185 17.02 -0.03 -19.72
CA ILE A 185 17.89 0.25 -18.58
C ILE A 185 18.83 -0.91 -18.36
N ILE A 186 20.12 -0.59 -18.39
CA ILE A 186 21.19 -1.53 -18.10
C ILE A 186 21.14 -1.83 -16.61
N ARG A 187 20.77 -3.07 -16.26
CA ARG A 187 20.87 -3.58 -14.89
C ARG A 187 22.34 -3.69 -14.50
N HIS A 188 22.63 -3.54 -13.21
CA HIS A 188 23.98 -3.80 -12.71
C HIS A 188 24.40 -5.23 -13.03
N ASP A 189 25.58 -5.37 -13.61
CA ASP A 189 26.25 -6.66 -13.67
C ASP A 189 26.68 -7.10 -12.27
N ARG A 190 26.84 -8.40 -12.04
CA ARG A 190 27.31 -8.98 -10.77
C ARG A 190 28.65 -8.38 -10.34
N PHE A 191 29.50 -8.01 -11.30
CA PHE A 191 30.83 -7.43 -11.09
C PHE A 191 30.86 -5.91 -11.21
N ALA A 192 29.70 -5.25 -11.25
CA ALA A 192 29.63 -3.79 -11.26
C ALA A 192 30.39 -3.19 -10.07
N PRO A 193 31.08 -2.04 -10.27
CA PRO A 193 31.89 -1.44 -9.24
C PRO A 193 31.03 -1.04 -8.04
N LYS A 194 31.42 -1.57 -6.88
CA LYS A 194 30.74 -1.40 -5.60
C LYS A 194 31.78 -1.29 -4.49
N THR A 195 31.45 -0.51 -3.48
CA THR A 195 32.26 -0.36 -2.27
C THR A 195 31.46 -0.90 -1.08
N LEU A 196 32.12 -1.68 -0.23
CA LEU A 196 31.54 -2.13 1.03
C LEU A 196 31.78 -1.04 2.07
N PHE A 197 30.73 -0.65 2.76
CA PHE A 197 30.83 0.27 3.89
C PHE A 197 30.43 -0.43 5.17
N SER A 198 31.24 -0.26 6.22
CA SER A 198 30.87 -0.58 7.59
C SER A 198 30.37 0.70 8.25
N ILE A 199 29.09 0.73 8.61
CA ILE A 199 28.43 1.94 9.13
C ILE A 199 27.93 1.66 10.54
N PHE A 200 28.36 2.49 11.49
CA PHE A 200 27.91 2.46 12.89
C PHE A 200 27.25 3.78 13.25
N PHE A 201 26.13 3.70 13.95
CA PHE A 201 25.36 4.86 14.35
C PHE A 201 24.64 4.64 15.68
N LYS A 202 24.26 5.76 16.29
CA LYS A 202 23.39 5.86 17.48
C LYS A 202 22.14 6.66 17.12
N SER A 203 21.23 6.81 18.08
CA SER A 203 20.09 7.74 17.95
C SER A 203 20.52 9.20 17.72
N THR A 204 21.74 9.57 18.12
CA THR A 204 22.29 10.93 17.96
C THR A 204 22.96 11.17 16.61
N GLY A 205 23.18 10.12 15.81
CA GLY A 205 23.79 10.23 14.49
C GLY A 205 24.87 9.18 14.22
N PRO A 206 25.58 9.30 13.09
CA PRO A 206 26.66 8.40 12.72
C PRO A 206 27.85 8.54 13.67
N LEU A 207 28.43 7.39 14.02
CA LEU A 207 29.67 7.29 14.78
C LEU A 207 30.85 6.99 13.85
N LEU A 208 30.72 5.99 12.99
CA LEU A 208 31.77 5.59 12.06
C LEU A 208 31.17 5.21 10.72
N ILE A 209 31.77 5.72 9.64
CA ILE A 209 31.50 5.31 8.27
C ILE A 209 32.85 4.93 7.67
N HIS A 210 33.12 3.64 7.58
CA HIS A 210 34.37 3.11 7.04
C HIS A 210 34.14 2.50 5.66
N GLY A 211 34.82 3.04 4.64
CA GLY A 211 34.80 2.49 3.29
C GLY A 211 35.93 1.48 3.12
N VAL A 212 35.58 0.22 2.83
CA VAL A 212 36.58 -0.83 2.59
C VAL A 212 37.26 -0.58 1.23
N PRO A 213 38.60 -0.49 1.17
CA PRO A 213 39.32 -0.36 -0.08
C PRO A 213 38.99 -1.46 -1.08
N ARG A 214 39.05 -1.11 -2.37
CA ARG A 214 38.71 -2.05 -3.45
C ARG A 214 39.65 -3.25 -3.44
N GLY A 215 39.08 -4.46 -3.47
CA GLY A 215 39.83 -5.72 -3.50
C GLY A 215 40.22 -6.26 -2.12
N GLN A 216 39.86 -5.55 -1.05
CA GLN A 216 40.07 -6.00 0.31
C GLN A 216 38.81 -6.69 0.86
N THR A 217 38.99 -7.84 1.49
CA THR A 217 37.93 -8.55 2.20
C THR A 217 37.97 -8.16 3.67
N ILE A 218 36.81 -8.02 4.31
CA ILE A 218 36.75 -7.81 5.76
C ILE A 218 37.03 -9.15 6.45
N ASP A 219 38.28 -9.33 6.86
CA ASP A 219 38.66 -10.38 7.80
C ASP A 219 38.43 -9.91 9.25
N HIS A 220 38.43 -10.84 10.20
CA HIS A 220 38.25 -10.52 11.62
C HIS A 220 39.27 -9.49 12.13
N ARG A 221 40.53 -9.56 11.69
CA ARG A 221 41.58 -8.58 12.06
C ARG A 221 41.29 -7.21 11.48
N TYR A 222 40.96 -7.19 10.19
CA TYR A 222 40.61 -5.96 9.49
C TYR A 222 39.42 -5.25 10.17
N TYR A 223 38.41 -6.02 10.56
CA TYR A 223 37.24 -5.48 11.26
C TYR A 223 37.59 -4.92 12.65
N THR A 224 38.40 -5.64 13.42
CA THR A 224 38.84 -5.17 14.74
C THR A 224 39.65 -3.87 14.63
N ASP A 225 40.64 -3.85 13.75
CA ASP A 225 41.61 -2.76 13.67
C ASP A 225 41.03 -1.52 12.97
N ASN A 226 40.23 -1.71 11.92
CA ASN A 226 39.74 -0.59 11.09
C ASN A 226 38.29 -0.18 11.38
N CYS A 227 37.50 -1.03 12.06
CA CYS A 227 36.11 -0.71 12.41
C CYS A 227 35.92 -0.55 13.91
N LEU A 228 36.28 -1.56 14.72
CA LEU A 228 35.96 -1.55 16.15
C LEU A 228 36.85 -0.60 16.96
N GLN A 229 38.16 -0.59 16.72
CA GLN A 229 39.08 0.32 17.43
C GLN A 229 38.71 1.80 17.18
N PRO A 230 38.57 2.27 15.92
CA PRO A 230 38.16 3.65 15.65
C PRO A 230 36.78 3.98 16.23
N LEU A 231 35.85 3.02 16.22
CA LEU A 231 34.52 3.20 16.83
C LEU A 231 34.60 3.42 18.34
N ILE A 232 35.40 2.63 19.05
CA ILE A 232 35.61 2.77 20.49
C ILE A 232 36.27 4.11 20.80
N ASP A 233 37.26 4.51 20.01
CA ASP A 233 37.97 5.77 20.20
C ASP A 233 37.03 6.97 19.96
N GLU A 234 36.18 6.90 18.93
CA GLU A 234 35.16 7.93 18.69
C GLU A 234 34.14 8.00 19.84
N ILE A 235 33.73 6.86 20.38
CA ILE A 235 32.81 6.82 21.53
C ILE A 235 33.47 7.43 22.78
N ARG A 236 34.75 7.14 23.02
CA ARG A 236 35.53 7.74 24.12
C ARG A 236 35.71 9.23 23.93
N HIS A 237 36.04 9.68 22.71
CA HIS A 237 36.26 11.09 22.39
C HIS A 237 34.98 11.93 22.60
N ARG A 238 33.81 11.39 22.22
CA ARG A 238 32.54 12.11 22.41
C ARG A 238 32.12 12.24 23.88
N ASN A 239 32.77 11.55 24.82
CA ASN A 239 32.64 11.71 26.28
C ASN A 239 31.20 11.97 26.76
N ASP A 240 30.24 11.23 26.20
CA ASP A 240 28.83 11.43 26.51
C ASP A 240 28.55 10.81 27.89
N PRO A 241 28.13 11.61 28.89
CA PRO A 241 27.92 11.13 30.27
C PRO A 241 26.88 9.98 30.35
N GLN A 242 26.03 9.78 29.33
CA GLN A 242 25.10 8.65 29.25
C GLN A 242 25.75 7.35 28.74
N THR A 243 26.91 7.43 28.11
CA THR A 243 27.59 6.29 27.45
C THR A 243 28.55 5.54 28.38
N ALA A 244 28.86 6.10 29.56
CA ALA A 244 29.85 5.57 30.48
C ALA A 244 29.41 4.27 31.21
N GLN A 245 28.12 3.92 31.23
CA GLN A 245 27.63 2.83 32.09
C GLN A 245 27.31 1.52 31.37
N THR A 246 26.86 1.49 30.11
CA THR A 246 26.74 0.24 29.32
C THR A 246 26.56 0.56 27.83
N ILE A 247 27.53 0.22 26.98
CA ILE A 247 27.34 0.23 25.52
C ILE A 247 26.91 -1.17 25.11
N SER A 248 25.67 -1.30 24.65
CA SER A 248 25.22 -2.54 24.02
C SER A 248 25.45 -2.43 22.52
N PHE A 249 26.34 -3.27 22.00
CA PHE A 249 26.56 -3.40 20.56
C PHE A 249 25.53 -4.34 19.95
N TYR A 250 24.86 -3.89 18.89
CA TYR A 250 24.08 -4.75 18.02
C TYR A 250 24.77 -4.81 16.66
N THR A 251 25.40 -5.94 16.38
CA THR A 251 26.00 -6.24 15.08
C THR A 251 25.53 -7.61 14.61
N LYS A 252 25.45 -7.82 13.29
CA LYS A 252 25.24 -9.15 12.72
C LYS A 252 26.56 -9.90 12.75
N THR A 253 26.80 -10.73 13.76
CA THR A 253 27.88 -11.70 13.65
C THR A 253 27.37 -12.89 12.83
N MET A 254 28.07 -13.22 11.74
CA MET A 254 27.91 -14.51 11.09
C MET A 254 28.17 -15.60 12.16
N GLU A 255 27.13 -16.38 12.47
CA GLU A 255 27.14 -17.62 13.27
C GLU A 255 26.95 -17.62 14.80
N SER A 256 26.86 -16.51 15.53
CA SER A 256 26.41 -16.62 16.94
C SER A 256 25.66 -15.38 17.45
N ARG A 257 24.42 -15.63 17.90
CA ARG A 257 23.57 -14.64 18.57
C ARG A 257 24.07 -14.47 20.00
N MET A 258 24.71 -13.36 20.32
CA MET A 258 24.90 -12.95 21.72
C MET A 258 24.60 -11.47 21.91
N PHE A 259 23.78 -11.20 22.92
CA PHE A 259 23.85 -9.97 23.68
C PHE A 259 25.24 -9.92 24.33
N MET A 260 26.11 -9.05 23.84
CA MET A 260 27.33 -8.71 24.55
C MET A 260 27.10 -7.40 25.30
N ASN A 261 26.61 -7.50 26.54
CA ASN A 261 26.86 -6.45 27.54
C ASN A 261 28.32 -6.60 27.95
N VAL A 262 29.22 -6.07 27.11
CA VAL A 262 30.64 -6.03 27.44
C VAL A 262 30.89 -4.65 28.04
N PRO A 263 31.06 -4.52 29.37
CA PRO A 263 31.59 -3.29 29.91
C PRO A 263 32.94 -3.02 29.24
N LEU A 264 33.23 -1.76 28.90
CA LEU A 264 34.47 -1.33 28.24
C LEU A 264 35.73 -1.83 28.98
N SER A 265 35.63 -2.15 30.27
CA SER A 265 36.68 -2.73 31.11
C SER A 265 37.02 -4.20 30.83
N THR A 266 36.19 -4.93 30.06
CA THR A 266 36.42 -6.35 29.75
C THR A 266 37.36 -6.58 28.56
N PHE A 267 37.66 -5.53 27.80
CA PHE A 267 38.68 -5.59 26.75
C PHE A 267 40.06 -5.30 27.35
N ASN A 268 40.55 -6.21 28.19
CA ASN A 268 41.97 -6.35 28.47
C ASN A 268 42.59 -7.18 27.35
N TRP A 269 43.03 -6.50 26.28
CA TRP A 269 43.85 -7.10 25.24
C TRP A 269 45.32 -7.04 25.67
N LYS A 270 45.85 -8.18 26.10
CA LYS A 270 47.27 -8.50 25.93
C LYS A 270 47.40 -9.45 24.76
#